data_AF-A0A2V9FNX4-F1
#
_entry.id   AF-A0A2V9FNX4-F1
#
_cell.length_a   1.000
_cell.length_b   1.000
_cell.length_c   1.000
_cell.angle_alpha   90.00
_cell.angle_beta   90.00
_cell.angle_gamma   90.00
#
_symmetry.space_group_name_H-M   'P 1'
#
loop_
_entity.id
_entity.type
_entity.pdbx_description
1 polymer ?
#
loop_
_entity_poly.entity_id
_entity_poly.type
_entity_poly.pdbx_seq_one_letter_code
_entity_poly.pdbx_strand_id
1 'polypeptide(L)'
;MNSSLSFLAGILSTVLLVPSAARFLEGQNNQAALAKQSSIVFSGTVSQLGAVSFVGVPQSPQTIVVRVDSVLKKPAAVSLKKGDNVTVEVKDPSAFQPGAQATFYTEGWIFGSGVAVKEMGHDFNPGGGVPAEGSPTGQPALGQMQKQISDQDLQDRIASSDLVVIGRITDVHRWTIPKSAAARYHVSEHSADWHEAVLQIKSILKGTKPKGNKMAVRFPLSRDVAWVNSPKFQKQQQGIFFLKKDQVSGDPTASIGGYQVDAYTSLKPGDWLPLSDEARVRSLLKN
;
A
#
# COMPACT_ATOMS: atom_id res chain seq x y z
N MET A 1 -41.05 71.04 11.91
CA MET A 1 -40.55 72.19 11.13
C MET A 1 -39.04 72.12 11.09
N ASN A 2 -38.49 71.86 9.89
CA ASN A 2 -37.15 72.15 9.34
C ASN A 2 -35.90 71.65 10.11
N SER A 3 -34.84 71.09 9.53
CA SER A 3 -34.46 70.72 8.16
C SER A 3 -33.11 69.96 8.22
N SER A 4 -32.92 68.96 7.33
CA SER A 4 -31.70 68.65 6.52
C SER A 4 -30.35 68.36 7.23
N LEU A 5 -29.42 67.51 6.77
CA LEU A 5 -29.04 67.00 5.44
C LEU A 5 -28.40 65.61 5.55
N SER A 6 -28.56 64.83 4.48
CA SER A 6 -27.84 63.60 4.14
C SER A 6 -26.38 63.86 3.73
N PHE A 7 -25.46 62.91 4.00
CA PHE A 7 -24.29 62.66 3.15
C PHE A 7 -23.96 61.16 3.10
N LEU A 8 -23.65 60.71 1.88
CA LEU A 8 -23.25 59.37 1.49
C LEU A 8 -21.89 58.95 2.08
N ALA A 9 -21.76 57.66 2.41
CA ALA A 9 -20.50 56.93 2.22
C ALA A 9 -20.82 55.43 2.04
N GLY A 10 -20.97 55.00 0.79
CA GLY A 10 -20.93 53.59 0.43
C GLY A 10 -19.48 53.13 0.42
N ILE A 11 -19.12 52.18 1.28
CA ILE A 11 -17.86 51.44 1.18
C ILE A 11 -18.20 50.04 0.69
N LEU A 12 -17.91 49.84 -0.59
CA LEU A 12 -17.88 48.58 -1.30
C LEU A 12 -16.79 47.70 -0.65
N SER A 13 -17.17 46.79 0.25
CA SER A 13 -16.25 45.74 0.71
C SER A 13 -16.07 44.71 -0.41
N THR A 14 -14.93 44.79 -1.08
CA THR A 14 -14.46 43.76 -2.00
C THR A 14 -14.19 42.47 -1.22
N VAL A 15 -15.05 41.48 -1.45
CA VAL A 15 -14.81 40.09 -1.07
C VAL A 15 -13.62 39.58 -1.88
N LEU A 16 -12.47 39.37 -1.23
CA LEU A 16 -11.39 38.57 -1.80
C LEU A 16 -11.60 37.10 -1.42
N LEU A 17 -12.08 36.33 -2.39
CA LEU A 17 -12.11 34.87 -2.35
C LEU A 17 -10.66 34.31 -2.45
N VAL A 18 -10.32 33.49 -1.45
CA VAL A 18 -9.62 32.18 -1.53
C VAL A 18 -8.12 32.14 -1.91
N PRO A 19 -7.30 31.52 -1.03
CA PRO A 19 -6.27 30.58 -1.47
C PRO A 19 -6.36 29.26 -0.68
N SER A 20 -7.52 28.61 -0.64
CA SER A 20 -7.67 27.29 -0.01
C SER A 20 -7.24 26.15 -0.93
N ALA A 21 -7.44 26.26 -2.26
CA ALA A 21 -7.16 25.15 -3.18
C ALA A 21 -5.68 24.73 -3.22
N ALA A 22 -4.75 25.70 -3.15
CA ALA A 22 -3.31 25.40 -3.19
C ALA A 22 -2.82 24.63 -1.96
N ARG A 23 -3.26 25.00 -0.75
CA ARG A 23 -2.89 24.30 0.50
C ARG A 23 -3.49 22.90 0.59
N PHE A 24 -4.69 22.70 0.05
CA PHE A 24 -5.30 21.36 -0.03
C PHE A 24 -4.53 20.42 -0.96
N LEU A 25 -4.08 20.92 -2.13
CA LEU A 25 -3.28 20.12 -3.07
C LEU A 25 -1.88 19.82 -2.52
N GLU A 26 -1.25 20.78 -1.84
CA GLU A 26 0.08 20.62 -1.23
C GLU A 26 0.04 19.62 -0.06
N GLY A 27 -1.01 19.68 0.78
CA GLY A 27 -1.24 18.70 1.84
C GLY A 27 -1.45 17.28 1.30
N GLN A 28 -2.28 17.11 0.26
CA GLN A 28 -2.51 15.79 -0.37
C GLN A 28 -1.24 15.21 -1.01
N ASN A 29 -0.41 16.05 -1.65
CA ASN A 29 0.86 15.61 -2.22
C ASN A 29 1.85 15.16 -1.13
N ASN A 30 1.89 15.86 0.00
CA ASN A 30 2.75 15.49 1.13
C ASN A 30 2.31 14.16 1.77
N GLN A 31 1.00 13.95 1.94
CA GLN A 31 0.44 12.70 2.45
C GLN A 31 0.76 11.50 1.54
N ALA A 32 0.60 11.67 0.22
CA ALA A 32 0.96 10.63 -0.75
C ALA A 32 2.45 10.27 -0.68
N ALA A 33 3.33 11.27 -0.53
CA ALA A 33 4.77 11.06 -0.37
C ALA A 33 5.10 10.31 0.95
N LEU A 34 4.49 10.71 2.06
CA LEU A 34 4.66 10.06 3.36
C LEU A 34 4.13 8.62 3.34
N ALA A 35 2.96 8.37 2.75
CA ALA A 35 2.39 7.03 2.59
C ALA A 35 3.30 6.10 1.77
N LYS A 36 3.91 6.63 0.71
CA LYS A 36 4.84 5.89 -0.15
C LYS A 36 6.10 5.47 0.60
N GLN A 37 6.69 6.38 1.36
CA GLN A 37 7.90 6.11 2.15
C GLN A 37 7.62 5.23 3.38
N SER A 38 6.39 5.28 3.91
CA SER A 38 6.04 4.57 5.15
C SER A 38 5.97 3.07 4.96
N SER A 39 6.60 2.35 5.88
CA SER A 39 6.48 0.90 5.99
C SER A 39 5.16 0.50 6.68
N ILE A 40 4.69 1.30 7.64
CA ILE A 40 3.46 1.08 8.40
C ILE A 40 2.67 2.39 8.46
N VAL A 41 1.39 2.34 8.11
CA VAL A 41 0.44 3.46 8.21
C VAL A 41 -0.80 2.97 8.95
N PHE A 42 -1.19 3.69 10.00
CA PHE A 42 -2.36 3.36 10.80
C PHE A 42 -3.00 4.63 11.36
N SER A 43 -4.31 4.59 11.58
CA SER A 43 -5.00 5.59 12.40
C SER A 43 -5.12 5.10 13.84
N GLY A 44 -5.01 6.02 14.77
CA GLY A 44 -5.10 5.69 16.19
C GLY A 44 -5.34 6.89 17.09
N THR A 45 -5.64 6.56 18.34
CA THR A 45 -5.89 7.52 19.41
C THR A 45 -4.71 7.52 20.37
N VAL A 46 -4.12 8.68 20.63
CA VAL A 46 -3.05 8.85 21.62
C VAL A 46 -3.62 8.55 23.00
N SER A 47 -3.03 7.58 23.68
CA SER A 47 -3.47 7.16 25.03
C SER A 47 -2.59 7.73 26.14
N GLN A 48 -1.26 7.79 25.92
CA GLN A 48 -0.30 8.27 26.91
C GLN A 48 0.85 9.02 26.22
N LEU A 49 1.32 10.09 26.84
CA LEU A 49 2.52 10.82 26.43
C LEU A 49 3.71 10.43 27.31
N GLY A 50 4.91 10.50 26.75
CA GLY A 50 6.14 10.16 27.46
C GLY A 50 6.17 8.73 27.97
N ALA A 51 5.51 7.79 27.30
CA ALA A 51 5.26 6.42 27.77
C ALA A 51 5.44 5.39 26.64
N VAL A 52 5.61 4.12 27.03
CA VAL A 52 5.81 3.00 26.10
C VAL A 52 4.85 1.85 26.42
N SER A 53 4.34 1.19 25.38
CA SER A 53 3.58 -0.07 25.49
C SER A 53 4.46 -1.31 25.29
N PHE A 54 5.67 -1.11 24.77
CA PHE A 54 6.61 -2.19 24.49
C PHE A 54 7.86 -2.04 25.35
N VAL A 55 8.05 -2.98 26.29
CA VAL A 55 9.14 -2.98 27.28
C VAL A 55 10.54 -2.92 26.65
N GLY A 56 10.70 -3.36 25.40
CA GLY A 56 11.97 -3.28 24.67
C GLY A 56 12.38 -1.87 24.22
N VAL A 57 11.55 -0.85 24.45
CA VAL A 57 11.82 0.55 24.09
C VAL A 57 12.07 1.38 25.35
N PRO A 58 13.17 2.14 25.42
CA PRO A 58 13.37 3.11 26.49
C PRO A 58 12.31 4.20 26.47
N GLN A 59 11.69 4.46 27.62
CA GLN A 59 10.76 5.56 27.77
C GLN A 59 11.48 6.90 27.64
N SER A 60 10.91 7.83 26.86
CA SER A 60 11.45 9.18 26.68
C SER A 60 10.31 10.19 26.48
N PRO A 61 10.57 11.51 26.60
CA PRO A 61 9.59 12.54 26.26
C PRO A 61 9.07 12.47 24.82
N GLN A 62 9.80 11.81 23.92
CA GLN A 62 9.43 11.64 22.51
C GLN A 62 8.65 10.35 22.25
N THR A 63 8.45 9.50 23.26
CA THR A 63 7.64 8.28 23.11
C THR A 63 6.19 8.54 23.51
N ILE A 64 5.25 8.08 22.69
CA ILE A 64 3.83 8.08 23.01
C ILE A 64 3.26 6.68 22.82
N VAL A 65 2.17 6.39 23.53
CA VAL A 65 1.39 5.15 23.34
C VAL A 65 0.14 5.48 22.53
N VAL A 66 -0.01 4.87 21.37
CA VAL A 66 -1.17 5.05 20.49
C VAL A 66 -1.98 3.76 20.43
N ARG A 67 -3.28 3.83 20.74
CA ARG A 67 -4.20 2.72 20.53
C ARG A 67 -4.64 2.72 19.06
N VAL A 68 -4.46 1.59 18.38
CA VAL A 68 -4.78 1.46 16.95
C VAL A 68 -6.28 1.40 16.73
N ASP A 69 -6.78 2.30 15.90
CA ASP A 69 -8.19 2.32 15.49
C ASP A 69 -8.40 1.63 14.13
N SER A 70 -7.46 1.81 13.19
CA SER A 70 -7.43 1.10 11.91
C SER A 70 -6.00 0.98 11.37
N VAL A 71 -5.69 -0.13 10.71
CA VAL A 71 -4.41 -0.31 10.01
C VAL A 71 -4.63 -0.10 8.52
N LEU A 72 -3.92 0.85 7.92
CA LEU A 72 -4.07 1.21 6.50
C LEU A 72 -3.03 0.51 5.62
N LYS A 73 -1.80 0.36 6.12
CA LYS A 73 -0.66 -0.28 5.45
C LYS A 73 0.25 -0.92 6.49
N LYS A 74 0.71 -2.15 6.27
CA LYS A 74 1.78 -2.79 7.07
C LYS A 74 2.41 -3.97 6.31
N PRO A 75 3.65 -4.36 6.65
CA PRO A 75 4.20 -5.63 6.18
C PRO A 75 3.41 -6.81 6.75
N ALA A 76 3.34 -7.90 6.00
CA ALA A 76 2.57 -9.06 6.43
C ALA A 76 3.13 -9.76 7.67
N ALA A 77 4.46 -9.72 7.87
CA ALA A 77 5.13 -10.28 9.04
C ALA A 77 4.85 -9.50 10.35
N VAL A 78 4.31 -8.27 10.25
CA VAL A 78 4.02 -7.45 11.43
C VAL A 78 2.62 -7.76 11.94
N SER A 79 2.54 -8.28 13.17
CA SER A 79 1.30 -8.58 13.88
C SER A 79 0.71 -7.33 14.54
N LEU A 80 0.23 -6.39 13.73
CA LEU A 80 -0.46 -5.17 14.18
C LEU A 80 -1.93 -5.20 13.76
N LYS A 81 -2.86 -5.01 14.70
CA LYS A 81 -4.31 -4.99 14.46
C LYS A 81 -5.01 -3.90 15.29
N LYS A 82 -6.27 -3.65 14.94
CA LYS A 82 -7.16 -2.75 15.69
C LYS A 82 -7.22 -3.15 17.16
N GLY A 83 -7.11 -2.16 18.04
CA GLY A 83 -7.13 -2.30 19.50
C GLY A 83 -5.76 -2.52 20.13
N ASP A 84 -4.71 -2.82 19.35
CA ASP A 84 -3.36 -2.94 19.87
C ASP A 84 -2.82 -1.57 20.33
N ASN A 85 -1.89 -1.56 21.28
CA ASN A 85 -1.17 -0.37 21.71
C ASN A 85 0.23 -0.36 21.09
N VAL A 86 0.53 0.69 20.34
CA VAL A 86 1.82 0.89 19.65
C VAL A 86 2.63 1.95 20.37
N THR A 87 3.92 1.68 20.55
CA THR A 87 4.86 2.72 20.97
C THR A 87 5.32 3.49 19.74
N VAL A 88 5.07 4.80 19.71
CA VAL A 88 5.49 5.68 18.61
C VAL A 88 6.53 6.66 19.15
N GLU A 89 7.71 6.68 18.55
CA GLU A 89 8.68 7.76 18.74
C GLU A 89 8.31 8.90 17.79
N VAL A 90 7.84 10.02 18.33
CA VAL A 90 7.38 11.20 17.57
C VAL A 90 8.45 12.27 17.45
N LYS A 91 8.40 13.03 16.35
CA LYS A 91 9.31 14.15 16.08
C LYS A 91 9.02 15.34 16.99
N ASP A 92 7.74 15.64 17.17
CA ASP A 92 7.27 16.74 18.01
C ASP A 92 6.20 16.24 19.00
N PRO A 93 6.58 15.91 20.24
CA PRO A 93 5.63 15.46 21.26
C PRO A 93 4.64 16.57 21.68
N SER A 94 4.97 17.85 21.46
CA SER A 94 4.09 18.97 21.82
C SER A 94 2.87 19.10 20.92
N ALA A 95 2.91 18.47 19.73
CA ALA A 95 1.77 18.38 18.83
C ALA A 95 0.63 17.48 19.36
N PHE A 96 0.91 16.63 20.35
CA PHE A 96 -0.02 15.59 20.81
C PHE A 96 -0.53 15.83 22.22
N GLN A 97 -1.76 15.36 22.46
CA GLN A 97 -2.40 15.29 23.76
C GLN A 97 -3.14 13.96 23.91
N PRO A 98 -3.32 13.41 25.12
CA PRO A 98 -4.16 12.24 25.32
C PRO A 98 -5.56 12.43 24.73
N GLY A 99 -6.05 11.43 24.01
CA GLY A 99 -7.31 11.47 23.26
C GLY A 99 -7.20 12.01 21.84
N ALA A 100 -6.06 12.61 21.45
CA ALA A 100 -5.86 13.09 20.08
C ALA A 100 -5.91 11.92 19.09
N GLN A 101 -6.63 12.12 17.98
CA GLN A 101 -6.73 11.15 16.90
C GLN A 101 -5.93 11.62 15.69
N ALA A 102 -5.08 10.74 15.18
CA ALA A 102 -4.28 11.02 14.00
C ALA A 102 -4.09 9.76 13.14
N THR A 103 -3.80 9.98 11.86
CA THR A 103 -3.16 8.98 11.02
C THR A 103 -1.66 9.15 11.11
N PHE A 104 -0.95 8.08 11.45
CA PHE A 104 0.49 8.05 11.62
C PHE A 104 1.15 7.38 10.41
N TYR A 105 2.14 8.07 9.84
CA TYR A 105 3.02 7.58 8.77
C TYR A 105 4.34 7.21 9.41
N THR A 106 4.71 5.93 9.38
CA THR A 106 5.77 5.43 10.24
C THR A 106 6.73 4.45 9.57
N GLU A 107 7.93 4.40 10.12
CA GLU A 107 8.93 3.37 9.85
C GLU A 107 8.97 2.38 11.02
N GLY A 108 9.07 1.09 10.69
CA GLY A 108 9.25 0.03 11.68
C GLY A 108 10.56 0.21 12.46
N TRP A 109 10.50 0.13 13.79
CA TRP A 109 11.68 0.25 14.63
C TRP A 109 12.00 -1.05 15.36
N ILE A 110 11.07 -1.56 16.18
CA ILE A 110 11.25 -2.80 16.94
C ILE A 110 9.97 -3.63 16.86
N PHE A 111 10.12 -4.92 16.57
CA PHE A 111 9.04 -5.91 16.52
C PHE A 111 9.36 -7.08 17.46
N GLY A 112 8.35 -7.60 18.16
CA GLY A 112 8.49 -8.74 19.06
C GLY A 112 7.16 -9.08 19.74
N SER A 113 7.13 -9.06 21.08
CA SER A 113 5.88 -9.15 21.84
C SER A 113 4.99 -7.92 21.68
N GLY A 114 5.54 -6.81 21.17
CA GLY A 114 4.83 -5.60 20.79
C GLY A 114 5.38 -4.98 19.50
N VAL A 115 4.86 -3.81 19.15
CA VAL A 115 5.26 -3.05 17.97
C VAL A 115 5.69 -1.64 18.41
N ALA A 116 6.88 -1.24 18.00
CA ALA A 116 7.38 0.11 18.12
C ALA A 116 7.79 0.67 16.76
N VAL A 117 7.45 1.93 16.53
CA VAL A 117 7.65 2.60 15.25
C VAL A 117 8.19 4.01 15.45
N LYS A 118 8.86 4.54 14.43
CA LYS A 118 9.30 5.94 14.37
C LYS A 118 8.38 6.73 13.45
N GLU A 119 7.95 7.88 13.90
CA GLU A 119 7.13 8.78 13.13
C GLU A 119 7.93 9.40 11.98
N MET A 120 7.34 9.37 10.78
CA MET A 120 7.78 10.19 9.65
C MET A 120 6.88 11.41 9.45
N GLY A 121 5.60 11.29 9.77
CA GLY A 121 4.66 12.40 9.87
C GLY A 121 3.29 11.91 10.37
N HIS A 122 2.37 12.85 10.54
CA HIS A 122 1.00 12.55 10.94
C HIS A 122 0.01 13.52 10.28
N ASP A 123 -1.25 13.11 10.22
CA ASP A 123 -2.38 13.99 9.93
C ASP A 123 -3.40 13.88 11.07
N PHE A 124 -3.75 15.00 11.68
CA PHE A 124 -4.85 15.02 12.64
C PHE A 124 -6.19 14.83 11.93
N ASN A 125 -7.02 13.94 12.46
CA ASN A 125 -8.39 13.81 11.96
C ASN A 125 -9.20 15.03 12.43
N PRO A 126 -9.86 15.78 11.52
CA PRO A 126 -10.74 16.87 11.92
C PRO A 126 -11.92 16.27 12.70
N GLY A 127 -11.92 16.47 14.02
CA GLY A 127 -12.82 15.81 14.95
C GLY A 127 -12.26 15.59 16.36
N GLY A 128 -10.97 15.90 16.59
CA GLY A 128 -10.32 15.83 17.91
C GLY A 128 -10.75 16.88 18.95
N GLY A 129 -11.98 17.38 18.86
CA GLY A 129 -12.66 18.16 19.90
C GLY A 129 -13.93 17.43 20.32
N VAL A 130 -14.35 17.61 21.58
CA VAL A 130 -15.58 17.05 22.19
C VAL A 130 -16.69 16.84 21.14
N PRO A 131 -17.30 15.65 21.04
CA PRO A 131 -18.27 15.38 19.99
C PRO A 131 -19.44 16.36 20.10
N ALA A 132 -19.50 17.32 19.17
CA ALA A 132 -20.72 18.06 18.92
C ALA A 132 -21.70 17.05 18.29
N GLU A 133 -22.80 16.78 18.99
CA GLU A 133 -23.91 15.99 18.46
C GLU A 133 -24.29 16.54 17.08
N GLY A 134 -24.12 15.71 16.03
CA GLY A 134 -24.59 16.02 14.68
C GLY A 134 -23.54 16.14 13.56
N SER A 135 -22.25 15.91 13.80
CA SER A 135 -21.29 15.84 12.68
C SER A 135 -21.35 14.50 11.94
N PRO A 136 -21.54 14.47 10.61
CA PRO A 136 -21.53 13.22 9.86
C PRO A 136 -20.13 12.61 9.91
N THR A 137 -20.04 11.47 10.60
CA THR A 137 -19.00 10.43 10.61
C THR A 137 -17.66 10.75 9.91
N GLY A 138 -16.54 10.69 10.64
CA GLY A 138 -15.16 10.68 10.09
C GLY A 138 -14.79 9.46 9.23
N GLN A 139 -15.77 8.73 8.70
CA GLN A 139 -15.61 7.54 7.85
C GLN A 139 -15.24 7.85 6.37
N PRO A 140 -15.71 8.94 5.72
CA PRO A 140 -15.37 9.25 4.33
C PRO A 140 -13.88 9.52 4.15
N ALA A 141 -13.25 10.23 5.10
CA ALA A 141 -11.84 10.61 5.01
C ALA A 141 -10.91 9.39 5.09
N LEU A 142 -11.15 8.48 6.03
CA LEU A 142 -10.38 7.24 6.15
C LEU A 142 -10.59 6.32 4.93
N GLY A 143 -11.82 6.24 4.40
CA GLY A 143 -12.11 5.48 3.19
C GLY A 143 -11.41 6.04 1.95
N GLN A 144 -11.39 7.36 1.81
CA GLN A 144 -10.65 8.04 0.74
C GLN A 144 -9.14 7.81 0.86
N MET A 145 -8.58 7.92 2.06
CA MET A 145 -7.16 7.69 2.30
C MET A 145 -6.76 6.23 2.04
N GLN A 146 -7.55 5.26 2.51
CA GLN A 146 -7.33 3.85 2.21
C GLN A 146 -7.34 3.58 0.70
N LYS A 147 -8.28 4.20 -0.02
CA LYS A 147 -8.36 4.09 -1.47
C LYS A 147 -7.14 4.70 -2.14
N GLN A 148 -6.68 5.87 -1.71
CA GLN A 148 -5.50 6.54 -2.26
C GLN A 148 -4.22 5.73 -2.02
N ILE A 149 -4.03 5.18 -0.82
CA ILE A 149 -2.90 4.27 -0.53
C ILE A 149 -2.98 3.03 -1.42
N SER A 150 -4.17 2.44 -1.56
CA SER A 150 -4.36 1.27 -2.42
C SER A 150 -4.13 1.57 -3.90
N ASP A 151 -4.55 2.75 -4.39
CA ASP A 151 -4.30 3.19 -5.77
C ASP A 151 -2.81 3.46 -5.99
N GLN A 152 -2.12 4.06 -5.02
CA GLN A 152 -0.67 4.30 -5.09
C GLN A 152 0.13 3.00 -5.12
N ASP A 153 -0.21 2.03 -4.25
CA ASP A 153 0.41 0.70 -4.24
C ASP A 153 0.21 -0.02 -5.59
N LEU A 154 -0.98 0.13 -6.18
CA LEU A 154 -1.30 -0.42 -7.51
C LEU A 154 -0.53 0.29 -8.63
N GLN A 155 -0.37 1.61 -8.57
CA GLN A 155 0.47 2.36 -9.51
C GLN A 155 1.94 1.93 -9.44
N ASP A 156 2.50 1.80 -8.24
CA ASP A 156 3.89 1.36 -8.05
C ASP A 156 4.08 -0.09 -8.56
N ARG A 157 3.06 -0.94 -8.38
CA ARG A 157 3.01 -2.29 -8.95
C ARG A 157 3.02 -2.26 -10.48
N ILE A 158 2.12 -1.48 -11.09
CA ILE A 158 2.05 -1.29 -12.53
C ILE A 158 3.40 -0.80 -13.06
N ALA A 159 3.96 0.25 -12.45
CA ALA A 159 5.23 0.87 -12.86
C ALA A 159 6.39 -0.13 -12.82
N SER A 160 6.49 -0.92 -11.74
CA SER A 160 7.58 -1.88 -11.55
C SER A 160 7.42 -3.19 -12.33
N SER A 161 6.26 -3.48 -12.91
CA SER A 161 6.02 -4.70 -13.71
C SER A 161 6.60 -4.56 -15.12
N ASP A 162 7.26 -5.62 -15.61
CA ASP A 162 7.74 -5.67 -17.00
C ASP A 162 6.58 -5.92 -17.97
N LEU A 163 5.57 -6.66 -17.53
CA LEU A 163 4.40 -7.03 -18.32
C LEU A 163 3.14 -7.02 -17.43
N VAL A 164 2.04 -6.44 -17.93
CA VAL A 164 0.72 -6.52 -17.29
C VAL A 164 -0.26 -7.11 -18.30
N VAL A 165 -0.88 -8.24 -17.96
CA VAL A 165 -1.77 -8.98 -18.88
C VAL A 165 -3.07 -9.39 -18.21
N ILE A 166 -4.10 -9.52 -19.03
CA ILE A 166 -5.32 -10.24 -18.68
C ILE A 166 -5.22 -11.63 -19.28
N GLY A 167 -5.50 -12.66 -18.50
CA GLY A 167 -5.39 -14.03 -18.98
C GLY A 167 -6.06 -15.06 -18.07
N ARG A 168 -5.80 -16.32 -18.40
CA ARG A 168 -6.31 -17.49 -17.67
C ARG A 168 -5.22 -18.53 -17.50
N ILE A 169 -5.10 -19.08 -16.30
CA ILE A 169 -4.22 -20.21 -16.01
C ILE A 169 -4.84 -21.48 -16.59
N THR A 170 -4.09 -22.14 -17.46
CA THR A 170 -4.54 -23.36 -18.17
C THR A 170 -3.96 -24.63 -17.56
N ASP A 171 -2.83 -24.53 -16.90
CA ASP A 171 -2.17 -25.63 -16.20
C ASP A 171 -1.30 -25.10 -15.05
N VAL A 172 -1.06 -25.93 -14.04
CA VAL A 172 -0.16 -25.66 -12.91
C VAL A 172 0.56 -26.94 -12.55
N HIS A 173 1.88 -26.90 -12.45
CA HIS A 173 2.69 -28.05 -12.06
C HIS A 173 3.89 -27.61 -11.22
N ARG A 174 4.47 -28.56 -10.48
CA ARG A 174 5.72 -28.34 -9.73
C ARG A 174 6.82 -28.01 -10.74
N TRP A 175 7.56 -26.94 -10.48
CA TRP A 175 8.66 -26.55 -11.32
C TRP A 175 9.97 -27.00 -10.69
N THR A 176 10.74 -27.78 -11.44
CA THR A 176 12.09 -28.19 -11.06
C THR A 176 13.09 -27.28 -11.74
N ILE A 177 14.04 -26.77 -10.96
CA ILE A 177 15.11 -25.91 -11.47
C ILE A 177 15.87 -26.67 -12.58
N PRO A 178 15.92 -26.13 -13.81
CA PRO A 178 16.68 -26.73 -14.89
C PRO A 178 18.16 -26.84 -14.51
N LYS A 179 18.85 -27.89 -15.00
CA LYS A 179 20.31 -28.04 -14.79
C LYS A 179 21.09 -26.79 -15.24
N SER A 180 20.64 -26.11 -16.29
CA SER A 180 21.22 -24.86 -16.80
C SER A 180 21.12 -23.68 -15.82
N ALA A 181 20.16 -23.71 -14.89
CA ALA A 181 19.93 -22.67 -13.88
C ALA A 181 20.49 -23.06 -12.50
N ALA A 182 20.87 -24.31 -12.28
CA ALA A 182 21.28 -24.83 -10.97
C ALA A 182 22.45 -24.06 -10.34
N ALA A 183 23.43 -23.62 -11.14
CA ALA A 183 24.58 -22.86 -10.63
C ALA A 183 24.23 -21.43 -10.17
N ARG A 184 23.13 -20.85 -10.65
CA ARG A 184 22.65 -19.51 -10.27
C ARG A 184 21.57 -19.55 -9.19
N TYR A 185 21.08 -20.74 -8.87
CA TYR A 185 20.04 -20.92 -7.87
C TYR A 185 20.66 -20.97 -6.48
N HIS A 186 20.38 -19.95 -5.67
CA HIS A 186 20.82 -19.91 -4.28
C HIS A 186 19.78 -20.57 -3.37
N VAL A 187 20.19 -21.63 -2.68
CA VAL A 187 19.39 -22.24 -1.61
C VAL A 187 19.51 -21.35 -0.38
N SER A 188 18.39 -20.81 0.08
CA SER A 188 18.30 -20.08 1.35
C SER A 188 17.44 -20.88 2.34
N GLU A 189 17.48 -20.48 3.62
CA GLU A 189 16.55 -21.00 4.64
C GLU A 189 15.09 -20.87 4.19
N HIS A 190 14.78 -19.80 3.44
CA HIS A 190 13.48 -19.55 2.83
C HIS A 190 13.37 -20.09 1.40
N SER A 191 13.87 -21.31 1.15
CA SER A 191 13.74 -21.94 -0.16
C SER A 191 12.26 -22.15 -0.52
N ALA A 192 11.82 -21.57 -1.64
CA ALA A 192 10.44 -21.68 -2.08
C ALA A 192 10.12 -23.05 -2.69
N ASP A 193 8.90 -23.52 -2.45
CA ASP A 193 8.29 -24.64 -3.18
C ASP A 193 7.79 -24.16 -4.55
N TRP A 194 8.70 -24.10 -5.51
CA TRP A 194 8.45 -23.49 -6.82
C TRP A 194 7.47 -24.27 -7.69
N HIS A 195 6.56 -23.52 -8.30
CA HIS A 195 5.58 -24.02 -9.26
C HIS A 195 5.59 -23.13 -10.50
N GLU A 196 5.21 -23.72 -11.62
CA GLU A 196 5.03 -23.02 -12.88
C GLU A 196 3.56 -23.17 -13.32
N ALA A 197 2.97 -22.03 -13.69
CA ALA A 197 1.64 -21.97 -14.26
C ALA A 197 1.72 -21.59 -15.74
N VAL A 198 0.91 -22.24 -16.56
CA VAL A 198 0.78 -21.90 -17.98
C VAL A 198 -0.33 -20.86 -18.13
N LEU A 199 0.05 -19.61 -18.33
CA LEU A 199 -0.87 -18.49 -18.51
C LEU A 199 -1.20 -18.31 -20.00
N GLN A 200 -2.47 -18.44 -20.36
CA GLN A 200 -2.98 -18.06 -21.67
C GLN A 200 -3.37 -16.57 -21.65
N ILE A 201 -2.73 -15.79 -22.51
CA ILE A 201 -2.90 -14.35 -22.64
C ILE A 201 -4.18 -14.06 -23.43
N LYS A 202 -5.06 -13.24 -22.86
CA LYS A 202 -6.25 -12.69 -23.52
C LYS A 202 -6.01 -11.26 -24.01
N SER A 203 -5.35 -10.43 -23.19
CA SER A 203 -5.06 -9.04 -23.51
C SER A 203 -3.77 -8.60 -22.82
N ILE A 204 -3.05 -7.66 -23.44
CA ILE A 204 -1.86 -7.03 -22.85
C ILE A 204 -2.25 -5.60 -22.51
N LEU A 205 -1.97 -5.19 -21.27
CA LEU A 205 -2.23 -3.86 -20.74
C LEU A 205 -0.96 -3.00 -20.70
N LYS A 206 0.20 -3.62 -20.43
CA LYS A 206 1.53 -2.97 -20.41
C LYS A 206 2.60 -3.98 -20.85
N GLY A 207 3.62 -3.50 -21.55
CA GLY A 207 4.82 -4.27 -21.92
C GLY A 207 4.78 -4.81 -23.36
N THR A 208 5.89 -5.42 -23.79
CA THR A 208 6.03 -5.95 -25.15
C THR A 208 5.24 -7.24 -25.32
N LYS A 209 4.57 -7.39 -26.48
CA LYS A 209 3.84 -8.60 -26.82
C LYS A 209 4.77 -9.83 -26.88
N PRO A 210 4.50 -10.90 -26.10
CA PRO A 210 5.25 -12.16 -26.17
C PRO A 210 5.12 -12.82 -27.55
N LYS A 211 6.06 -13.71 -27.88
CA LYS A 211 6.10 -14.43 -29.18
C LYS A 211 4.89 -15.35 -29.42
N GLY A 212 4.10 -15.64 -28.39
CA GLY A 212 2.88 -16.45 -28.47
C GLY A 212 1.78 -15.94 -27.54
N ASN A 213 0.66 -16.66 -27.50
CA ASN A 213 -0.45 -16.37 -26.59
C ASN A 213 -0.39 -17.17 -25.28
N LYS A 214 0.72 -17.87 -25.01
CA LYS A 214 0.98 -18.60 -23.77
C LYS A 214 2.33 -18.19 -23.22
N MET A 215 2.44 -18.20 -21.90
CA MET A 215 3.70 -17.97 -21.17
C MET A 215 3.76 -18.83 -19.92
N ALA A 216 4.97 -19.02 -19.41
CA ALA A 216 5.20 -19.60 -18.10
C ALA A 216 5.22 -18.50 -17.04
N VAL A 217 4.54 -18.74 -15.91
CA VAL A 217 4.59 -17.88 -14.73
C VAL A 217 5.04 -18.71 -13.54
N ARG A 218 6.21 -18.39 -13.01
CA ARG A 218 6.80 -19.06 -11.84
C ARG A 218 6.39 -18.35 -10.57
N PHE A 219 5.95 -19.13 -9.58
CA PHE A 219 5.45 -18.62 -8.31
C PHE A 219 5.72 -19.63 -7.19
N PRO A 220 5.86 -19.17 -5.93
CA PRO A 220 6.08 -20.06 -4.80
C PRO A 220 4.76 -20.55 -4.22
N LEU A 221 4.59 -21.86 -4.06
CA LEU A 221 3.46 -22.47 -3.34
C LEU A 221 3.73 -22.62 -1.83
N SER A 222 4.92 -22.24 -1.37
CA SER A 222 5.35 -22.33 0.04
C SER A 222 4.47 -21.55 1.02
N ARG A 223 4.37 -22.07 2.25
CA ARG A 223 3.74 -21.44 3.41
C ARG A 223 4.72 -20.69 4.31
N ASP A 224 6.00 -20.68 3.96
CA ASP A 224 7.03 -19.91 4.65
C ASP A 224 6.70 -18.40 4.66
N VAL A 225 7.08 -17.70 5.72
CA VAL A 225 6.79 -16.27 5.92
C VAL A 225 7.23 -15.37 4.76
N ALA A 226 8.31 -15.73 4.06
CA ALA A 226 8.80 -14.99 2.88
C ALA A 226 7.84 -15.08 1.68
N TRP A 227 7.02 -16.14 1.61
CA TRP A 227 6.24 -16.51 0.43
C TRP A 227 4.73 -16.68 0.69
N VAL A 228 4.30 -16.69 1.96
CA VAL A 228 2.92 -17.02 2.35
C VAL A 228 1.89 -16.11 1.69
N ASN A 229 2.26 -14.86 1.37
CA ASN A 229 1.39 -13.88 0.73
C ASN A 229 1.60 -13.72 -0.79
N SER A 230 2.54 -14.46 -1.38
CA SER A 230 2.68 -14.51 -2.84
C SER A 230 1.46 -15.20 -3.46
N PRO A 231 1.09 -14.86 -4.71
CA PRO A 231 -0.02 -15.53 -5.40
C PRO A 231 0.16 -17.05 -5.43
N LYS A 232 -0.94 -17.77 -5.26
CA LYS A 232 -1.01 -19.23 -5.30
C LYS A 232 -1.98 -19.61 -6.42
N PHE A 233 -1.44 -19.82 -7.62
CA PHE A 233 -2.29 -19.99 -8.81
C PHE A 233 -2.92 -21.37 -8.89
N GLN A 234 -4.12 -21.41 -9.46
CA GLN A 234 -4.87 -22.64 -9.73
C GLN A 234 -5.31 -22.70 -11.19
N LYS A 235 -5.47 -23.93 -11.71
CA LYS A 235 -6.02 -24.16 -13.05
C LYS A 235 -7.39 -23.47 -13.17
N GLN A 236 -7.66 -22.89 -14.34
CA GLN A 236 -8.84 -22.09 -14.67
C GLN A 236 -8.93 -20.70 -14.01
N GLN A 237 -7.99 -20.32 -13.13
CA GLN A 237 -7.99 -18.98 -12.54
C GLN A 237 -7.79 -17.92 -13.61
N GLN A 238 -8.61 -16.88 -13.56
CA GLN A 238 -8.57 -15.76 -14.50
C GLN A 238 -8.37 -14.45 -13.75
N GLY A 239 -7.74 -13.48 -14.38
CA GLY A 239 -7.52 -12.17 -13.76
C GLY A 239 -6.50 -11.33 -14.51
N ILE A 240 -6.01 -10.34 -13.79
CA ILE A 240 -4.97 -9.41 -14.21
C ILE A 240 -3.69 -9.83 -13.51
N PHE A 241 -2.62 -10.00 -14.27
CA PHE A 241 -1.33 -10.49 -13.77
C PHE A 241 -0.28 -9.40 -13.98
N PHE A 242 0.45 -9.09 -12.90
CA PHE A 242 1.55 -8.14 -12.85
C PHE A 242 2.84 -8.95 -12.79
N LEU A 243 3.57 -8.95 -13.89
CA LEU A 243 4.63 -9.92 -14.14
C LEU A 243 5.97 -9.21 -14.28
N LYS A 244 7.00 -9.82 -13.69
CA LYS A 244 8.40 -9.45 -13.89
C LYS A 244 9.11 -10.53 -14.69
N LYS A 245 10.11 -10.15 -15.49
CA LYS A 245 11.00 -11.11 -16.17
C LYS A 245 11.55 -12.09 -15.14
N ASP A 246 11.88 -13.31 -15.59
CA ASP A 246 12.32 -14.35 -14.68
C ASP A 246 13.47 -13.89 -13.75
N GLN A 247 13.22 -13.93 -12.45
CA GLN A 247 14.19 -13.59 -11.40
C GLN A 247 14.65 -14.82 -10.61
N VAL A 248 14.13 -16.01 -10.92
CA VAL A 248 14.33 -17.22 -10.11
C VAL A 248 15.38 -18.14 -10.73
N SER A 249 15.27 -18.41 -12.03
CA SER A 249 16.20 -19.30 -12.73
C SER A 249 17.30 -18.53 -13.46
N GLY A 250 17.03 -17.27 -13.81
CA GLY A 250 17.85 -16.47 -14.71
C GLY A 250 17.70 -16.87 -16.19
N ASP A 251 16.84 -17.86 -16.48
CA ASP A 251 16.45 -18.28 -17.83
C ASP A 251 15.12 -17.59 -18.22
N PRO A 252 15.13 -16.72 -19.25
CA PRO A 252 13.94 -15.98 -19.67
C PRO A 252 12.92 -16.86 -20.40
N THR A 253 13.17 -18.16 -20.61
CA THR A 253 12.24 -19.05 -21.29
C THR A 253 11.87 -20.30 -20.49
N ALA A 254 10.82 -20.98 -20.95
CA ALA A 254 10.36 -22.28 -20.48
C ALA A 254 9.92 -23.14 -21.67
N SER A 255 9.91 -24.47 -21.50
CA SER A 255 9.42 -25.40 -22.52
C SER A 255 8.03 -25.88 -22.15
N ILE A 256 7.02 -25.54 -22.96
CA ILE A 256 5.63 -25.96 -22.79
C ILE A 256 5.22 -26.74 -24.03
N GLY A 257 4.94 -28.04 -23.87
CA GLY A 257 4.51 -28.90 -24.97
C GLY A 257 5.52 -28.98 -26.12
N GLY A 258 6.83 -28.86 -25.82
CA GLY A 258 7.91 -28.86 -26.81
C GLY A 258 8.21 -27.50 -27.44
N TYR A 259 7.44 -26.45 -27.13
CA TYR A 259 7.67 -25.09 -27.62
C TYR A 259 8.32 -24.21 -26.55
N GLN A 260 9.25 -23.38 -26.98
CA GLN A 260 9.84 -22.34 -26.12
C GLN A 260 8.84 -21.19 -25.96
N VAL A 261 8.57 -20.82 -24.72
CA VAL A 261 7.75 -19.65 -24.35
C VAL A 261 8.54 -18.74 -23.42
N ASP A 262 8.13 -17.47 -23.34
CA ASP A 262 8.70 -16.54 -22.36
C ASP A 262 8.29 -16.95 -20.93
N ALA A 263 9.23 -16.80 -20.00
CA ALA A 263 9.05 -17.08 -18.58
C ALA A 263 9.07 -15.80 -17.74
N TYR A 264 8.09 -15.67 -16.86
CA TYR A 264 7.92 -14.55 -15.94
C TYR A 264 7.75 -15.07 -14.52
N THR A 265 7.79 -14.15 -13.56
CA THR A 265 7.58 -14.43 -12.14
C THR A 265 6.44 -13.61 -11.56
N SER A 266 5.79 -14.18 -10.55
CA SER A 266 4.77 -13.53 -9.73
C SER A 266 5.06 -13.87 -8.27
N LEU A 267 5.66 -12.92 -7.54
CA LEU A 267 6.32 -13.18 -6.26
C LEU A 267 5.75 -12.35 -5.12
N LYS A 268 5.18 -11.18 -5.41
CA LYS A 268 4.74 -10.24 -4.40
C LYS A 268 3.22 -10.30 -4.22
N PRO A 269 2.73 -9.99 -3.01
CA PRO A 269 1.30 -9.78 -2.80
C PRO A 269 0.76 -8.75 -3.80
N GLY A 270 -0.42 -9.01 -4.36
CA GLY A 270 -1.03 -8.13 -5.36
C GLY A 270 -0.47 -8.27 -6.78
N ASP A 271 0.46 -9.20 -7.04
CA ASP A 271 0.89 -9.51 -8.42
C ASP A 271 -0.22 -10.20 -9.26
N TRP A 272 -1.38 -10.47 -8.64
CA TRP A 272 -2.61 -10.88 -9.30
C TRP A 272 -3.81 -10.15 -8.71
N LEU A 273 -4.73 -9.73 -9.58
CA LEU A 273 -6.02 -9.15 -9.21
C LEU A 273 -7.18 -9.84 -9.98
N PRO A 274 -8.38 -9.89 -9.39
CA PRO A 274 -9.56 -10.36 -10.09
C PRO A 274 -9.94 -9.46 -11.28
N LEU A 275 -10.69 -10.00 -12.24
CA LEU A 275 -11.14 -9.24 -13.43
C LEU A 275 -12.02 -8.02 -13.09
N SER A 276 -12.67 -8.00 -11.92
CA SER A 276 -13.45 -6.85 -11.45
C SER A 276 -12.61 -5.57 -11.32
N ASP A 277 -11.29 -5.68 -11.15
CA ASP A 277 -10.38 -4.54 -11.06
C ASP A 277 -9.91 -4.01 -12.43
N GLU A 278 -10.36 -4.58 -13.56
CA GLU A 278 -9.86 -4.22 -14.89
C GLU A 278 -10.04 -2.73 -15.19
N ALA A 279 -11.22 -2.17 -14.91
CA ALA A 279 -11.49 -0.75 -15.15
C ALA A 279 -10.53 0.14 -14.35
N ARG A 280 -10.26 -0.21 -13.08
CA ARG A 280 -9.34 0.51 -12.19
C ARG A 280 -7.90 0.42 -12.67
N VAL A 281 -7.43 -0.76 -13.08
CA VAL A 281 -6.08 -0.93 -13.63
C VAL A 281 -5.92 -0.12 -14.93
N ARG A 282 -6.91 -0.17 -15.82
CA ARG A 282 -6.90 0.61 -17.07
C ARG A 282 -6.91 2.11 -16.84
N SER A 283 -7.61 2.62 -15.82
CA SER A 283 -7.56 4.06 -15.51
C SER A 283 -6.18 4.49 -15.03
N LEU A 284 -5.51 3.67 -14.21
CA LEU A 284 -4.19 4.00 -13.67
C LEU A 284 -3.05 3.88 -14.70
N LEU A 285 -3.24 3.11 -15.78
CA LEU A 285 -2.29 2.98 -16.89
C LEU A 285 -2.32 4.17 -17.87
N LYS A 286 -3.38 4.99 -17.85
CA LYS A 286 -3.53 6.15 -18.74
C LYS A 286 -2.86 7.42 -18.21
N ASN A 287 -2.49 7.41 -16.94
CA ASN A 287 -1.78 8.50 -16.25
C ASN A 287 -0.27 8.27 -16.34
#